data_AF-A0A7N0TG56-F1
#
_entry.id   AF-A0A7N0TG56-F1
#
_cell.length_a   1.000
_cell.length_b   1.000
_cell.length_c   1.000
_cell.angle_alpha   90.00
_cell.angle_beta   90.00
_cell.angle_gamma   90.00
#
_symmetry.space_group_name_H-M   'P 1'
#
loop_
_entity.id
_entity.type
_entity.pdbx_description
1 polymer ?
#
loop_
_entity_poly.entity_id
_entity_poly.type
_entity_poly.pdbx_seq_one_letter_code
_entity_poly.pdbx_strand_id
1 'polypeptide(L)'
;MEEEVTDRVKLAVLKKDELMRNLDSLRAQSSSLLEVSVRWKDIESYFDSTFKLIETKTQEGVDAIRVREEEGKVVAEKRAEEMRVREERAGVLRSAIFGNIYEERKRLVEMEREIEERGKRVELAEKKAEMLKKGVEEGAIRLEDERKRLEKEIVDMRNVVEWRGKRLDQRKKEIDATLKEVEGRESEIEVEKKMAESRSAELDMKEKKLCDIERAVDDISAELKVKRNENIGLQQEVLLLTQKLDVRKTNSSNFTGKSRGGEREEQLSSILKLHHDSQLHESVGITAAYCSSTLNDFDRNQLVYGTASDADQLNAAEFPSTNNAARLSVIEYQSASIAAGSSCVDTALDGRTLQMYFNDLSSNVESWQDEILPVLLKLSDPAKVVLDAMVGFYPPHQIIDGKEFEASVVRRTCLCLLRNLSNLSAGVNATVRDEALRLAFEWKEKMRITDQLEVAGFMDLVLTYRLAKEFSGLELLNLSKIVSAGPPPLKLLRDLGCAGSISSSDIAPNKTNSEVTNRKTSGIDFSNHIGGRREFYCYPDEGYGV
;
A
#
# COMPACT_ATOMS: atom_id res chain seq x y z
N MET A 1 67.97 -61.58 92.95
CA MET A 1 67.70 -61.48 94.40
C MET A 1 67.35 -62.84 94.98
N GLU A 2 66.49 -63.63 94.32
CA GLU A 2 66.18 -65.01 94.73
C GLU A 2 67.40 -65.94 94.78
N GLU A 3 68.29 -65.86 93.79
CA GLU A 3 69.50 -66.69 93.71
C GLU A 3 70.45 -66.44 94.90
N GLU A 4 70.66 -65.17 95.27
CA GLU A 4 71.52 -64.79 96.41
C GLU A 4 70.96 -65.27 97.76
N VAL A 5 69.64 -65.18 97.96
CA VAL A 5 69.00 -65.65 99.20
C VAL A 5 69.04 -67.18 99.28
N THR A 6 68.78 -67.86 98.16
CA THR A 6 68.81 -69.32 98.09
C THR A 6 70.22 -69.86 98.33
N ASP A 7 71.25 -69.20 97.77
CA ASP A 7 72.64 -69.57 97.98
C ASP A 7 73.10 -69.29 99.41
N ARG A 8 72.63 -68.19 100.04
CA ARG A 8 72.87 -67.92 101.47
C ARG A 8 72.21 -68.95 102.38
N VAL A 9 71.00 -69.42 102.05
CA VAL A 9 70.33 -70.50 102.80
C VAL A 9 71.06 -71.82 102.63
N LYS A 10 71.45 -72.19 101.41
CA LYS A 10 72.27 -73.39 101.15
C LYS A 10 73.62 -73.33 101.88
N LEU A 11 74.28 -72.16 101.87
CA LEU A 11 75.53 -71.94 102.61
C LEU A 11 75.32 -72.05 104.12
N ALA A 12 74.19 -71.57 104.65
CA ALA A 12 73.85 -71.71 106.06
C ALA A 12 73.65 -73.18 106.45
N VAL A 13 73.01 -73.98 105.60
CA VAL A 13 72.88 -75.44 105.79
C VAL A 13 74.24 -76.14 105.75
N LEU A 14 75.09 -75.82 104.77
CA LEU A 14 76.44 -76.38 104.70
C LEU A 14 77.29 -76.02 105.92
N LYS A 15 77.19 -74.78 106.40
CA LYS A 15 77.85 -74.33 107.64
C LYS A 15 77.30 -75.03 108.88
N LYS A 16 75.99 -75.30 108.93
CA LYS A 16 75.35 -76.13 109.98
C LYS A 16 75.96 -77.54 109.97
N ASP A 17 76.06 -78.17 108.80
CA ASP A 17 76.61 -79.52 108.64
C ASP A 17 78.11 -79.60 108.95
N GLU A 18 78.86 -78.53 108.68
CA GLU A 18 80.28 -78.42 109.06
C GLU A 18 80.47 -78.25 110.56
N LEU A 19 79.62 -77.45 111.22
CA LEU A 19 79.55 -77.36 112.68
C LEU A 19 79.22 -78.71 113.31
N MET A 20 78.30 -79.48 112.71
CA MET A 20 77.97 -80.85 113.14
C MET A 20 79.20 -81.76 113.13
N ARG A 21 79.95 -81.78 112.03
CA ARG A 21 81.19 -82.58 111.92
C ARG A 21 82.24 -82.19 112.96
N ASN A 22 82.39 -80.89 113.24
CA ASN A 22 83.33 -80.41 114.26
C ASN A 22 82.89 -80.77 115.69
N LEU A 23 81.60 -80.69 115.98
CA LEU A 23 81.05 -81.08 117.28
C LEU A 23 81.17 -82.59 117.52
N ASP A 24 80.92 -83.42 116.50
CA ASP A 24 81.11 -84.87 116.57
C ASP A 24 82.59 -85.26 116.76
N SER A 25 83.52 -84.51 116.17
CA SER A 25 84.96 -84.68 116.40
C SER A 25 85.38 -84.30 117.83
N LEU A 26 84.88 -83.19 118.38
CA LEU A 26 85.10 -82.77 119.77
C LEU A 26 84.50 -83.75 120.79
N ARG A 27 83.35 -84.35 120.45
CA ARG A 27 82.70 -85.40 121.23
C ARG A 27 83.55 -86.66 121.35
N ALA A 28 84.37 -86.99 120.34
CA ALA A 28 85.32 -88.10 120.40
C ALA A 28 86.51 -87.84 121.34
N GLN A 29 86.78 -86.58 121.70
CA GLN A 29 87.96 -86.17 122.46
C GLN A 29 87.71 -85.83 123.94
N SER A 30 86.46 -85.58 124.36
CA SER A 30 86.16 -85.19 125.75
C SER A 30 84.79 -85.69 126.24
N SER A 31 84.77 -86.36 127.38
CA SER A 31 83.57 -86.95 128.00
C SER A 31 82.71 -85.97 128.81
N SER A 32 83.10 -84.70 128.95
CA SER A 32 82.35 -83.69 129.72
C SER A 32 81.26 -82.94 128.94
N LEU A 33 80.81 -83.47 127.79
CA LEU A 33 80.00 -82.74 126.80
C LEU A 33 78.54 -83.20 126.68
N LEU A 34 78.03 -84.05 127.57
CA LEU A 34 76.64 -84.55 127.50
C LEU A 34 75.57 -83.45 127.63
N GLU A 35 75.83 -82.41 128.42
CA GLU A 35 74.90 -81.28 128.60
C GLU A 35 74.80 -80.40 127.35
N VAL A 36 75.89 -80.29 126.59
CA VAL A 36 75.93 -79.57 125.30
C VAL A 36 75.13 -80.32 124.23
N SER A 37 75.13 -81.66 124.24
CA SER A 37 74.42 -82.47 123.25
C SER A 37 72.90 -82.35 123.32
N VAL A 38 72.32 -82.22 124.53
CA VAL A 38 70.87 -82.03 124.69
C VAL A 38 70.47 -80.62 124.26
N ARG A 39 71.19 -79.60 124.72
CA ARG A 39 71.00 -78.19 124.32
C ARG A 39 71.14 -78.00 122.81
N TRP A 40 72.05 -78.75 122.17
CA TRP A 40 72.25 -78.69 120.72
C TRP A 40 71.08 -79.27 119.93
N LYS A 41 70.46 -80.33 120.42
CA LYS A 41 69.28 -80.95 119.77
C LYS A 41 68.05 -80.04 119.82
N ASP A 42 67.90 -79.29 120.90
CA ASP A 42 66.85 -78.25 121.01
C ASP A 42 67.10 -77.11 120.01
N ILE A 43 68.36 -76.68 119.87
CA ILE A 43 68.78 -75.69 118.87
C ILE A 43 68.55 -76.22 117.45
N GLU A 44 68.85 -77.48 117.18
CA GLU A 44 68.63 -78.12 115.89
C GLU A 44 67.13 -78.17 115.53
N SER A 45 66.29 -78.59 116.47
CA SER A 45 64.83 -78.56 116.29
C SER A 45 64.31 -77.15 116.05
N TYR A 46 64.89 -76.14 116.72
CA TYR A 46 64.53 -74.74 116.51
C TYR A 46 64.94 -74.26 115.12
N PHE A 47 66.15 -74.59 114.65
CA PHE A 47 66.59 -74.26 113.30
C PHE A 47 65.71 -74.95 112.25
N ASP A 48 65.41 -76.23 112.40
CA ASP A 48 64.59 -76.97 111.44
C ASP A 48 63.15 -76.45 111.41
N SER A 49 62.59 -76.07 112.57
CA SER A 49 61.29 -75.40 112.63
C SER A 49 61.32 -74.01 111.98
N THR A 50 62.40 -73.26 112.19
CA THR A 50 62.57 -71.92 111.60
C THR A 50 62.74 -72.01 110.09
N PHE A 51 63.50 -72.99 109.58
CA PHE A 51 63.64 -73.23 108.15
C PHE A 51 62.33 -73.67 107.52
N LYS A 52 61.58 -74.60 108.13
CA LYS A 52 60.24 -74.98 107.64
C LYS A 52 59.27 -73.81 107.63
N LEU A 53 59.34 -72.92 108.61
CA LEU A 53 58.51 -71.72 108.65
C LEU A 53 58.92 -70.72 107.54
N ILE A 54 60.22 -70.53 107.31
CA ILE A 54 60.71 -69.68 106.21
C ILE A 54 60.32 -70.28 104.86
N GLU A 55 60.46 -71.59 104.68
CA GLU A 55 60.10 -72.29 103.46
C GLU A 55 58.60 -72.17 103.16
N THR A 56 57.74 -72.42 104.16
CA THR A 56 56.29 -72.24 104.02
C THR A 56 55.91 -70.79 103.75
N LYS A 57 56.50 -69.81 104.45
CA LYS A 57 56.24 -68.39 104.19
C LYS A 57 56.76 -67.91 102.84
N THR A 58 57.89 -68.44 102.38
CA THR A 58 58.43 -68.16 101.05
C THR A 58 57.50 -68.74 99.98
N GLN A 59 57.01 -69.98 100.17
CA GLN A 59 56.07 -70.62 99.25
C GLN A 59 54.73 -69.90 99.21
N GLU A 60 54.15 -69.52 100.35
CA GLU A 60 52.94 -68.68 100.42
C GLU A 60 53.14 -67.33 99.71
N GLY A 61 54.31 -66.71 99.86
CA GLY A 61 54.67 -65.48 99.16
C GLY A 61 54.75 -65.66 97.65
N VAL A 62 55.39 -66.73 97.19
CA VAL A 62 55.47 -67.11 95.77
C VAL A 62 54.09 -67.40 95.20
N ASP A 63 53.25 -68.16 95.91
CA ASP A 63 51.89 -68.47 95.49
C ASP A 63 51.00 -67.21 95.47
N ALA A 64 51.15 -66.32 96.44
CA ALA A 64 50.45 -65.03 96.46
C ALA A 64 50.91 -64.10 95.32
N ILE A 65 52.20 -64.10 94.97
CA ILE A 65 52.70 -63.38 93.78
C ILE A 65 52.11 -64.00 92.51
N ARG A 66 52.11 -65.33 92.40
CA ARG A 66 51.57 -66.07 91.25
C ARG A 66 50.08 -65.80 91.04
N VAL A 67 49.29 -65.78 92.10
CA VAL A 67 47.86 -65.43 92.02
C VAL A 67 47.70 -63.97 91.54
N ARG A 68 48.44 -63.02 92.10
CA ARG A 68 48.37 -61.62 91.67
C ARG A 68 48.84 -61.40 90.24
N GLU A 69 49.86 -62.15 89.79
CA GLU A 69 50.29 -62.13 88.39
C GLU A 69 49.20 -62.65 87.47
N GLU A 70 48.53 -63.74 87.84
CA GLU A 70 47.45 -64.31 87.05
C GLU A 70 46.21 -63.41 87.02
N GLU A 71 45.82 -62.84 88.15
CA GLU A 71 44.79 -61.80 88.23
C GLU A 71 45.18 -60.57 87.38
N GLY A 72 46.45 -60.16 87.46
CA GLY A 72 47.02 -59.08 86.65
C GLY A 72 46.93 -59.35 85.16
N LYS A 73 47.21 -60.60 84.71
CA LYS A 73 47.04 -61.02 83.31
C LYS A 73 45.58 -60.98 82.87
N VAL A 74 44.66 -61.52 83.66
CA VAL A 74 43.22 -61.52 83.33
C VAL A 74 42.69 -60.09 83.22
N VAL A 75 43.10 -59.20 84.13
CA VAL A 75 42.72 -57.77 84.06
C VAL A 75 43.34 -57.09 82.83
N ALA A 76 44.60 -57.37 82.51
CA ALA A 76 45.26 -56.84 81.33
C ALA A 76 44.59 -57.33 80.03
N GLU A 77 44.24 -58.61 79.96
CA GLU A 77 43.54 -59.22 78.83
C GLU A 77 42.14 -58.62 78.65
N LYS A 78 41.36 -58.49 79.73
CA LYS A 78 40.06 -57.81 79.70
C LYS A 78 40.18 -56.36 79.20
N ARG A 79 41.18 -55.61 79.67
CA ARG A 79 41.43 -54.24 79.22
C ARG A 79 41.84 -54.19 77.74
N ALA A 80 42.67 -55.13 77.28
CA ALA A 80 43.07 -55.24 75.88
C ALA A 80 41.85 -55.53 74.99
N GLU A 81 40.96 -56.42 75.40
CA GLU A 81 39.74 -56.74 74.67
C GLU A 81 38.76 -55.55 74.64
N GLU A 82 38.56 -54.86 75.76
CA GLU A 82 37.75 -53.63 75.80
C GLU A 82 38.31 -52.54 74.86
N MET A 83 39.64 -52.41 74.79
CA MET A 83 40.30 -51.51 73.84
C MET A 83 40.07 -51.95 72.40
N ARG A 84 40.19 -53.25 72.11
CA ARG A 84 39.93 -53.84 70.79
C ARG A 84 38.50 -53.53 70.32
N VAL A 85 37.49 -53.82 71.16
CA VAL A 85 36.08 -53.54 70.86
C VAL A 85 35.82 -52.05 70.67
N ARG A 86 36.44 -51.18 71.48
CA ARG A 86 36.31 -49.72 71.33
C ARG A 86 36.91 -49.25 70.01
N GLU A 87 38.05 -49.80 69.61
CA GLU A 87 38.71 -49.47 68.35
C GLU A 87 37.90 -49.95 67.14
N GLU A 88 37.29 -51.13 67.21
CA GLU A 88 36.36 -51.62 66.19
C GLU A 88 35.15 -50.69 66.05
N ARG A 89 34.51 -50.29 67.16
CA ARG A 89 33.39 -49.34 67.15
C ARG A 89 33.81 -47.99 66.57
N ALA A 90 34.98 -47.49 66.95
CA ALA A 90 35.54 -46.27 66.38
C ALA A 90 35.82 -46.43 64.88
N GLY A 91 36.29 -47.61 64.43
CA GLY A 91 36.47 -47.96 63.02
C GLY A 91 35.18 -47.88 62.21
N VAL A 92 34.09 -48.46 62.71
CA VAL A 92 32.77 -48.39 62.07
C VAL A 92 32.28 -46.94 61.97
N LEU A 93 32.39 -46.17 63.05
CA LEU A 93 32.00 -44.75 63.04
C LEU A 93 32.84 -43.93 62.07
N ARG A 94 34.17 -44.14 62.02
CA ARG A 94 35.05 -43.48 61.05
C ARG A 94 34.62 -43.82 59.62
N SER A 95 34.37 -45.08 59.31
CA SER A 95 33.91 -45.51 57.99
C SER A 95 32.59 -44.84 57.60
N ALA A 96 31.62 -44.78 58.51
CA ALA A 96 30.34 -44.11 58.27
C ALA A 96 30.51 -42.60 58.03
N ILE A 97 31.35 -41.93 58.82
CA ILE A 97 31.65 -40.50 58.66
C ILE A 97 32.33 -40.24 57.31
N PHE A 98 33.34 -41.04 56.94
CA PHE A 98 34.03 -40.91 55.66
C PHE A 98 33.06 -41.13 54.48
N GLY A 99 32.18 -42.13 54.56
CA GLY A 99 31.16 -42.38 53.54
C GLY A 99 30.21 -41.19 53.36
N ASN A 100 29.70 -40.63 54.45
CA ASN A 100 28.84 -39.44 54.41
C ASN A 100 29.56 -38.22 53.83
N ILE A 101 30.81 -37.96 54.26
CA ILE A 101 31.63 -36.86 53.73
C ILE A 101 31.85 -37.03 52.23
N TYR A 102 32.11 -38.26 51.77
CA TYR A 102 32.31 -38.54 50.36
C TYR A 102 31.05 -38.26 49.52
N GLU A 103 29.89 -38.74 49.97
CA GLU A 103 28.63 -38.52 49.25
C GLU A 103 28.20 -37.04 49.27
N GLU A 104 28.38 -36.33 50.38
CA GLU A 104 28.11 -34.88 50.41
C GLU A 104 29.07 -34.10 49.52
N ARG A 105 30.35 -34.47 49.49
CA ARG A 105 31.32 -33.86 48.56
C ARG A 105 30.92 -34.10 47.11
N LYS A 106 30.43 -35.29 46.79
CA LYS A 106 29.94 -35.63 45.45
C LYS A 106 28.71 -34.80 45.07
N ARG A 107 27.75 -34.62 46.00
CA ARG A 107 26.59 -33.74 45.82
C ARG A 107 27.00 -32.29 45.60
N LEU A 108 27.96 -31.78 46.36
CA LEU A 108 28.47 -30.42 46.23
C LEU A 108 29.06 -30.17 44.83
N VAL A 109 29.89 -31.08 44.34
CA VAL A 109 30.48 -30.98 42.98
C VAL A 109 29.39 -30.95 41.91
N GLU A 110 28.35 -31.77 42.05
CA GLU A 110 27.23 -31.79 41.11
C GLU A 110 26.44 -30.48 41.13
N MET A 111 26.17 -29.93 42.31
CA MET A 111 25.50 -28.64 42.46
C MET A 111 26.36 -27.48 41.90
N GLU A 112 27.67 -27.50 42.12
CA GLU A 112 28.60 -26.51 41.54
C GLU A 112 28.53 -26.53 40.01
N ARG A 113 28.51 -27.72 39.40
CA ARG A 113 28.33 -27.89 37.94
C ARG A 113 27.00 -27.31 37.47
N GLU A 114 25.90 -27.59 38.16
CA GLU A 114 24.58 -27.03 37.82
C GLU A 114 24.54 -25.50 37.95
N ILE A 115 25.18 -24.94 38.98
CA ILE A 115 25.27 -23.49 39.17
C ILE A 115 26.06 -22.86 38.02
N GLU A 116 27.16 -23.47 37.61
CA GLU A 116 27.96 -23.00 36.48
C GLU A 116 27.14 -22.99 35.17
N GLU A 117 26.40 -24.07 34.90
CA GLU A 117 25.52 -24.15 33.73
C GLU A 117 24.37 -23.14 33.77
N ARG A 118 23.77 -22.92 34.95
CA ARG A 118 22.76 -21.86 35.15
C ARG A 118 23.37 -20.48 34.90
N GLY A 119 24.59 -20.24 35.39
CA GLY A 119 25.32 -18.99 35.14
C GLY A 119 25.51 -18.71 33.66
N LYS A 120 25.98 -19.70 32.88
CA LYS A 120 26.11 -19.59 31.41
C LYS A 120 24.78 -19.27 30.72
N ARG A 121 23.68 -19.87 31.17
CA ARG A 121 22.34 -19.59 30.63
C ARG A 121 21.88 -18.16 30.93
N VAL A 122 22.14 -17.66 32.14
CA VAL A 122 21.82 -16.28 32.53
C VAL A 122 22.64 -15.29 31.70
N GLU A 123 23.94 -15.50 31.56
CA GLU A 123 24.80 -14.61 30.75
C GLU A 123 24.33 -14.53 29.28
N LEU A 124 23.93 -15.68 28.70
CA LEU A 124 23.36 -15.69 27.35
C LEU A 124 22.01 -14.96 27.28
N ALA A 125 21.16 -15.11 28.31
CA ALA A 125 19.88 -14.42 28.39
C ALA A 125 20.06 -12.90 28.53
N GLU A 126 21.01 -12.44 29.33
CA GLU A 126 21.37 -11.03 29.48
C GLU A 126 21.84 -10.42 28.16
N LYS A 127 22.73 -11.11 27.43
CA LYS A 127 23.17 -10.68 26.09
C LYS A 127 22.00 -10.57 25.12
N LYS A 128 21.06 -11.51 25.14
CA LYS A 128 19.84 -11.45 24.31
C LYS A 128 18.93 -10.28 24.71
N ALA A 129 18.74 -10.05 26.01
CA ALA A 129 17.95 -8.95 26.51
C ALA A 129 18.54 -7.59 26.09
N GLU A 130 19.86 -7.43 26.14
CA GLU A 130 20.55 -6.21 25.71
C GLU A 130 20.40 -5.96 24.20
N MET A 131 20.55 -7.01 23.37
CA MET A 131 20.29 -6.89 21.93
C MET A 131 18.84 -6.49 21.63
N LEU A 132 17.87 -7.08 22.33
CA LEU A 132 16.45 -6.73 22.19
C LEU A 132 16.19 -5.29 22.62
N LYS A 133 16.75 -4.87 23.75
CA LYS A 133 16.64 -3.49 24.25
C LYS A 133 17.15 -2.49 23.22
N LYS A 134 18.34 -2.73 22.66
CA LYS A 134 18.90 -1.89 21.60
C LYS A 134 18.00 -1.86 20.36
N GLY A 135 17.46 -3.01 19.94
CA GLY A 135 16.53 -3.08 18.82
C GLY A 135 15.24 -2.29 19.05
N VAL A 136 14.72 -2.29 20.29
CA VAL A 136 13.56 -1.48 20.69
C VAL A 136 13.88 0.01 20.68
N GLU A 137 15.04 0.42 21.23
CA GLU A 137 15.48 1.83 21.22
C GLU A 137 15.66 2.37 19.80
N GLU A 138 16.32 1.61 18.92
CA GLU A 138 16.47 1.98 17.51
C GLU A 138 15.11 2.02 16.78
N GLY A 139 14.20 1.09 17.11
CA GLY A 139 12.84 1.10 16.60
C GLY A 139 12.04 2.33 17.01
N ALA A 140 12.17 2.76 18.27
CA ALA A 140 11.51 3.95 18.78
C ALA A 140 12.02 5.22 18.08
N ILE A 141 13.33 5.35 17.85
CA ILE A 141 13.92 6.49 17.12
C ILE A 141 13.38 6.52 15.67
N ARG A 142 13.37 5.39 14.96
CA ARG A 142 12.84 5.33 13.59
C ARG A 142 11.37 5.76 13.50
N LEU A 143 10.54 5.29 14.43
CA LEU A 143 9.12 5.65 14.48
C LEU A 143 8.92 7.14 14.81
N GLU A 144 9.76 7.71 15.67
CA GLU A 144 9.74 9.15 15.99
C GLU A 144 10.07 10.02 14.76
N ASP A 145 11.10 9.62 13.99
CA ASP A 145 11.48 10.34 12.77
C ASP A 145 10.41 10.21 11.67
N GLU A 146 9.79 9.04 11.54
CA GLU A 146 8.66 8.83 10.63
C GLU A 146 7.44 9.65 11.04
N ARG A 147 7.14 9.74 12.34
CA ARG A 147 6.07 10.62 12.85
C ARG A 147 6.32 12.06 12.47
N LYS A 148 7.54 12.58 12.69
CA LYS A 148 7.91 13.96 12.33
C LYS A 148 7.82 14.21 10.82
N ARG A 149 8.19 13.24 9.99
CA ARG A 149 8.06 13.32 8.53
C ARG A 149 6.59 13.44 8.11
N LEU A 150 5.74 12.54 8.62
CA LEU A 150 4.31 12.56 8.33
C LEU A 150 3.63 13.83 8.86
N GLU A 151 4.00 14.31 10.04
CA GLU A 151 3.52 15.59 10.59
C GLU A 151 3.83 16.75 9.64
N LYS A 152 5.04 16.80 9.08
CA LYS A 152 5.42 17.82 8.08
C LYS A 152 4.58 17.71 6.80
N GLU A 153 4.42 16.51 6.25
CA GLU A 153 3.61 16.29 5.05
C GLU A 153 2.14 16.68 5.26
N ILE A 154 1.57 16.40 6.43
CA ILE A 154 0.21 16.83 6.78
C ILE A 154 0.09 18.35 6.80
N VAL A 155 1.09 19.06 7.34
CA VAL A 155 1.13 20.53 7.34
C VAL A 155 1.22 21.07 5.91
N ASP A 156 2.10 20.52 5.09
CA ASP A 156 2.26 20.93 3.69
C ASP A 156 0.97 20.69 2.88
N MET A 157 0.33 19.53 3.05
CA MET A 157 -0.97 19.23 2.44
C MET A 157 -2.07 20.19 2.91
N ARG A 158 -2.13 20.52 4.21
CA ARG A 158 -3.09 21.50 4.75
C ARG A 158 -2.95 22.85 4.05
N ASN A 159 -1.71 23.32 3.88
CA ASN A 159 -1.44 24.59 3.21
C ASN A 159 -1.88 24.57 1.74
N VAL A 160 -1.68 23.45 1.03
CA VAL A 160 -2.16 23.28 -0.35
C VAL A 160 -3.70 23.31 -0.41
N VAL A 161 -4.38 22.63 0.51
CA VAL A 161 -5.85 22.65 0.58
C VAL A 161 -6.36 24.06 0.87
N GLU A 162 -5.73 24.80 1.80
CA GLU A 162 -6.09 26.18 2.09
C GLU A 162 -5.93 27.09 0.86
N TRP A 163 -4.80 26.98 0.13
CA TRP A 163 -4.58 27.73 -1.10
C TRP A 163 -5.61 27.40 -2.18
N ARG A 164 -5.91 26.10 -2.37
CA ARG A 164 -6.95 25.67 -3.32
C ARG A 164 -8.32 26.20 -2.92
N GLY A 165 -8.65 26.21 -1.64
CA GLY A 165 -9.88 26.80 -1.11
C GLY A 165 -10.00 28.28 -1.49
N LYS A 166 -8.98 29.09 -1.21
CA LYS A 166 -8.94 30.52 -1.60
C LYS A 166 -9.11 30.71 -3.11
N ARG A 167 -8.49 29.84 -3.94
CA ARG A 167 -8.63 29.91 -5.40
C ARG A 167 -10.02 29.53 -5.89
N LEU A 168 -10.67 28.55 -5.26
CA LEU A 168 -12.06 28.20 -5.55
C LEU A 168 -13.01 29.34 -5.18
N ASP A 169 -12.81 29.98 -4.03
CA ASP A 169 -13.60 31.15 -3.63
C ASP A 169 -13.46 32.30 -4.63
N GLN A 170 -12.24 32.53 -5.13
CA GLN A 170 -11.99 33.54 -6.16
C GLN A 170 -12.69 33.20 -7.49
N ARG A 171 -12.55 31.96 -7.97
CA ARG A 171 -13.25 31.50 -9.18
C ARG A 171 -14.77 31.56 -9.05
N LYS A 172 -15.31 31.27 -7.86
CA LYS A 172 -16.74 31.38 -7.59
C LYS A 172 -17.21 32.83 -7.76
N LYS A 173 -16.46 33.80 -7.22
CA LYS A 173 -16.77 35.24 -7.41
C LYS A 173 -16.72 35.65 -8.87
N GLU A 174 -15.74 35.15 -9.64
CA GLU A 174 -15.63 35.40 -11.08
C GLU A 174 -16.84 34.83 -11.84
N ILE A 175 -17.23 33.58 -11.56
CA ILE A 175 -18.41 32.96 -12.15
C ILE A 175 -19.67 33.75 -11.81
N ASP A 176 -19.87 34.12 -10.54
CA ASP A 176 -21.03 34.91 -10.10
C ASP A 176 -21.09 36.28 -10.79
N ALA A 177 -19.94 36.90 -11.08
CA ALA A 177 -19.89 38.14 -11.85
C ALA A 177 -20.27 37.93 -13.32
N THR A 178 -19.71 36.90 -13.96
CA THR A 178 -20.06 36.56 -15.36
C THR A 178 -21.53 36.18 -15.52
N LEU A 179 -22.12 35.52 -14.53
CA LEU A 179 -23.54 35.16 -14.54
C LEU A 179 -24.41 36.43 -14.56
N LYS A 180 -24.10 37.42 -13.71
CA LYS A 180 -24.83 38.71 -13.70
C LYS A 180 -24.68 39.48 -15.01
N GLU A 181 -23.52 39.42 -15.65
CA GLU A 181 -23.34 40.04 -16.98
C GLU A 181 -24.19 39.34 -18.05
N VAL A 182 -24.26 38.01 -18.02
CA VAL A 182 -25.09 37.24 -18.95
C VAL A 182 -26.57 37.55 -18.74
N GLU A 183 -27.06 37.56 -17.50
CA GLU A 183 -28.43 37.96 -17.15
C GLU A 183 -28.77 39.39 -17.65
N GLY A 184 -27.80 40.31 -17.54
CA GLY A 184 -27.91 41.66 -18.09
C GLY A 184 -28.06 41.69 -19.61
N ARG A 185 -27.18 40.98 -20.32
CA ARG A 185 -27.24 40.87 -21.79
C ARG A 185 -28.50 40.17 -22.28
N GLU A 186 -28.97 39.14 -21.59
CA GLU A 186 -30.24 38.49 -21.91
C GLU A 186 -31.42 39.47 -21.84
N SER A 187 -31.41 40.34 -20.81
CA SER A 187 -32.42 41.40 -20.67
C SER A 187 -32.34 42.44 -21.79
N GLU A 188 -31.14 42.84 -22.21
CA GLU A 188 -30.93 43.75 -23.35
C GLU A 188 -31.41 43.14 -24.67
N ILE A 189 -31.06 41.88 -24.95
CA ILE A 189 -31.49 41.15 -26.15
C ILE A 189 -33.02 41.05 -26.20
N GLU A 190 -33.68 40.84 -25.05
CA GLU A 190 -35.14 40.81 -24.99
C GLU A 190 -35.78 42.16 -25.35
N VAL A 191 -35.14 43.29 -24.99
CA VAL A 191 -35.59 44.63 -25.40
C VAL A 191 -35.34 44.85 -26.90
N GLU A 192 -34.16 44.50 -27.41
CA GLU A 192 -33.85 44.61 -28.83
C GLU A 192 -34.78 43.77 -29.70
N LYS A 193 -35.11 42.56 -29.25
CA LYS A 193 -36.08 41.68 -29.92
C LYS A 193 -37.44 42.34 -30.05
N LYS A 194 -37.98 42.94 -28.97
CA LYS A 194 -39.25 43.68 -29.00
C LYS A 194 -39.21 44.89 -29.94
N MET A 195 -38.09 45.61 -29.98
CA MET A 195 -37.91 46.71 -30.92
C MET A 195 -37.89 46.24 -32.37
N ALA A 196 -37.19 45.13 -32.65
CA ALA A 196 -37.14 44.52 -33.98
C ALA A 196 -38.53 44.05 -34.44
N GLU A 197 -39.31 43.40 -33.56
CA GLU A 197 -40.69 42.99 -33.82
C GLU A 197 -41.59 44.19 -34.17
N SER A 198 -41.50 45.29 -33.40
CA SER A 198 -42.24 46.52 -33.67
C SER A 198 -41.86 47.15 -35.02
N ARG A 199 -40.56 47.16 -35.35
CA ARG A 199 -40.06 47.73 -36.62
C ARG A 199 -40.49 46.88 -37.81
N SER A 200 -40.49 45.55 -37.67
CA SER A 200 -41.02 44.63 -38.68
C SER A 200 -42.49 44.92 -38.97
N ALA A 201 -43.32 45.07 -37.94
CA ALA A 201 -44.74 45.39 -38.11
C ALA A 201 -44.97 46.75 -38.82
N GLU A 202 -44.11 47.74 -38.56
CA GLU A 202 -44.16 49.03 -39.27
C GLU A 202 -43.77 48.89 -40.74
N LEU A 203 -42.75 48.09 -41.04
CA LEU A 203 -42.32 47.81 -42.41
C LEU A 203 -43.44 47.10 -43.19
N ASP A 204 -44.10 46.10 -42.61
CA ASP A 204 -45.24 45.41 -43.24
C ASP A 204 -46.38 46.39 -43.57
N MET A 205 -46.64 47.36 -42.68
CA MET A 205 -47.63 48.42 -42.94
C MET A 205 -47.21 49.35 -44.07
N LYS A 206 -45.92 49.70 -44.15
CA LYS A 206 -45.38 50.54 -45.23
C LYS A 206 -45.39 49.80 -46.57
N GLU A 207 -45.07 48.51 -46.58
CA GLU A 207 -45.12 47.65 -47.77
C GLU A 207 -46.54 47.56 -48.32
N LYS A 208 -47.54 47.34 -47.46
CA LYS A 208 -48.97 47.38 -47.88
C LYS A 208 -49.36 48.71 -48.52
N LYS A 209 -48.95 49.83 -47.92
CA LYS A 209 -49.20 51.18 -48.48
C LYS A 209 -48.51 51.37 -49.82
N LEU A 210 -47.29 50.87 -49.99
CA LEU A 210 -46.59 50.91 -51.28
C LEU A 210 -47.36 50.11 -52.34
N CYS A 211 -47.84 48.90 -52.02
CA CYS A 211 -48.69 48.14 -52.94
C CYS A 211 -50.00 48.85 -53.31
N ASP A 212 -50.61 49.60 -52.39
CA ASP A 212 -51.77 50.46 -52.69
C ASP A 212 -51.41 51.59 -53.67
N ILE A 213 -50.26 52.25 -53.45
CA ILE A 213 -49.77 53.32 -54.31
C ILE A 213 -49.41 52.80 -55.70
N GLU A 214 -48.70 51.67 -55.79
CA GLU A 214 -48.34 51.02 -57.06
C GLU A 214 -49.60 50.72 -57.89
N ARG A 215 -50.65 50.15 -57.27
CA ARG A 215 -51.95 49.95 -57.92
C ARG A 215 -52.57 51.25 -58.43
N ALA A 216 -52.56 52.31 -57.63
CA ALA A 216 -53.10 53.60 -58.05
C ALA A 216 -52.31 54.22 -59.22
N VAL A 217 -50.99 54.07 -59.23
CA VAL A 217 -50.13 54.52 -60.34
C VAL A 217 -50.42 53.72 -61.61
N ASP A 218 -50.63 52.41 -61.51
CA ASP A 218 -51.01 51.56 -62.65
C ASP A 218 -52.38 51.98 -63.23
N ASP A 219 -53.36 52.25 -62.35
CA ASP A 219 -54.70 52.72 -62.76
C ASP A 219 -54.63 54.07 -63.50
N ILE A 220 -53.90 55.04 -62.94
CA ILE A 220 -53.68 56.36 -63.58
C ILE A 220 -52.94 56.20 -64.90
N SER A 221 -51.92 55.33 -64.95
CA SER A 221 -51.16 55.06 -66.17
C SER A 221 -52.03 54.47 -67.27
N ALA A 222 -52.95 53.56 -66.92
CA ALA A 222 -53.95 53.01 -67.83
C ALA A 222 -54.92 54.10 -68.32
N GLU A 223 -55.41 54.97 -67.43
CA GLU A 223 -56.31 56.07 -67.79
C GLU A 223 -55.61 57.08 -68.74
N LEU A 224 -54.37 57.46 -68.46
CA LEU A 224 -53.55 58.32 -69.32
C LEU A 224 -53.36 57.70 -70.71
N LYS A 225 -53.20 56.38 -70.80
CA LYS A 225 -53.09 55.68 -72.08
C LYS A 225 -54.38 55.77 -72.89
N VAL A 226 -55.55 55.65 -72.25
CA VAL A 226 -56.86 55.86 -72.88
C VAL A 226 -56.99 57.30 -73.38
N LYS A 227 -56.72 58.29 -72.51
CA LYS A 227 -56.78 59.72 -72.85
C LYS A 227 -55.83 60.09 -73.99
N ARG A 228 -54.64 59.50 -74.01
CA ARG A 228 -53.67 59.68 -75.10
C ARG A 228 -54.22 59.14 -76.42
N ASN A 229 -54.85 57.97 -76.42
CA ASN A 229 -55.47 57.39 -77.62
C ASN A 229 -56.67 58.22 -78.11
N GLU A 230 -57.51 58.71 -77.20
CA GLU A 230 -58.61 59.65 -77.51
C GLU A 230 -58.05 60.93 -78.16
N ASN A 231 -56.99 61.50 -77.59
CA ASN A 231 -56.34 62.71 -78.12
C ASN A 231 -55.74 62.46 -79.51
N ILE A 232 -55.07 61.32 -79.74
CA ILE A 232 -54.59 60.92 -81.07
C ILE A 232 -55.76 60.83 -82.06
N GLY A 233 -56.90 60.26 -81.66
CA GLY A 233 -58.12 60.20 -82.49
C GLY A 233 -58.67 61.59 -82.84
N LEU A 234 -58.78 62.48 -81.85
CA LEU A 234 -59.20 63.87 -82.05
C LEU A 234 -58.21 64.65 -82.94
N GLN A 235 -56.90 64.45 -82.77
CA GLN A 235 -55.88 65.05 -83.64
C GLN A 235 -56.05 64.61 -85.09
N GLN A 236 -56.36 63.33 -85.35
CA GLN A 236 -56.65 62.83 -86.69
C GLN A 236 -57.92 63.46 -87.28
N GLU A 237 -58.97 63.66 -86.47
CA GLU A 237 -60.22 64.30 -86.90
C GLU A 237 -60.03 65.78 -87.23
N VAL A 238 -59.30 66.52 -86.38
CA VAL A 238 -58.91 67.91 -86.65
C VAL A 238 -58.11 68.00 -87.95
N LEU A 239 -57.16 67.08 -88.19
CA LEU A 239 -56.39 67.04 -89.43
C LEU A 239 -57.31 66.90 -90.66
N LEU A 240 -58.29 65.99 -90.58
CA LEU A 240 -59.31 65.77 -91.61
C LEU A 240 -60.18 67.01 -91.84
N LEU A 241 -60.58 67.71 -90.78
CA LEU A 241 -61.37 68.94 -90.86
C LEU A 241 -60.55 70.10 -91.43
N THR A 242 -59.28 70.26 -91.05
CA THR A 242 -58.36 71.25 -91.62
C THR A 242 -58.17 71.00 -93.12
N GLN A 243 -57.96 69.74 -93.52
CA GLN A 243 -57.85 69.36 -94.93
C GLN A 243 -59.15 69.65 -95.70
N LYS A 244 -60.33 69.40 -95.11
CA LYS A 244 -61.64 69.79 -95.69
C LYS A 244 -61.81 71.31 -95.80
N LEU A 245 -61.31 72.08 -94.84
CA LEU A 245 -61.31 73.54 -94.88
C LEU A 245 -60.39 74.10 -95.97
N ASP A 246 -59.22 73.48 -96.19
CA ASP A 246 -58.32 73.85 -97.29
C ASP A 246 -58.93 73.55 -98.67
N VAL A 247 -59.68 72.45 -98.81
CA VAL A 247 -60.51 72.17 -100.01
C VAL A 247 -61.64 73.20 -100.18
N ARG A 248 -62.23 73.70 -99.08
CA ARG A 248 -63.24 74.78 -99.12
C ARG A 248 -62.65 76.15 -99.46
N LYS A 249 -61.45 76.47 -98.97
CA LYS A 249 -60.70 77.68 -99.33
C LYS A 249 -60.30 77.67 -100.81
N THR A 250 -59.86 76.52 -101.34
CA THR A 250 -59.54 76.35 -102.77
C THR A 250 -60.78 76.37 -103.68
N ASN A 251 -61.95 75.94 -103.20
CA ASN A 251 -63.22 76.02 -103.94
C ASN A 251 -63.95 77.38 -103.86
N SER A 252 -63.49 78.32 -103.03
CA SER A 252 -64.13 79.63 -102.82
C SER A 252 -63.30 80.83 -103.31
N SER A 253 -62.19 80.62 -104.03
CA SER A 253 -61.44 81.68 -104.73
C SER A 253 -61.65 81.63 -106.26
N ASN A 254 -62.91 81.68 -106.68
CA ASN A 254 -63.36 82.23 -107.95
C ASN A 254 -64.34 83.36 -107.62
N PHE A 255 -63.86 84.49 -107.10
CA PHE A 255 -64.35 85.85 -107.39
C PHE A 255 -63.50 86.86 -106.60
N THR A 256 -63.30 88.01 -107.24
CA THR A 256 -62.30 89.05 -107.00
C THR A 256 -62.52 89.88 -105.73
N GLY A 257 -61.44 90.29 -105.06
CA GLY A 257 -61.58 91.23 -103.93
C GLY A 257 -60.28 91.54 -103.18
N LYS A 258 -59.59 92.57 -103.61
CA LYS A 258 -58.38 93.17 -103.01
C LYS A 258 -58.65 93.64 -101.57
N SER A 259 -58.05 93.03 -100.55
CA SER A 259 -57.52 93.75 -99.36
C SER A 259 -56.80 92.87 -98.33
N ARG A 260 -55.67 93.43 -97.87
CA ARG A 260 -54.99 93.30 -96.57
C ARG A 260 -55.42 92.13 -95.67
N GLY A 261 -54.63 91.05 -95.71
CA GLY A 261 -54.72 89.95 -94.74
C GLY A 261 -53.42 89.21 -94.47
N GLY A 262 -52.29 89.59 -95.09
CA GLY A 262 -51.01 88.85 -94.98
C GLY A 262 -50.31 88.94 -93.63
N GLU A 263 -50.56 89.97 -92.83
CA GLU A 263 -49.88 90.15 -91.53
C GLU A 263 -50.62 89.49 -90.35
N ARG A 264 -51.88 89.04 -90.52
CA ARG A 264 -52.66 88.41 -89.44
C ARG A 264 -52.55 86.89 -89.40
N GLU A 265 -52.37 86.21 -90.54
CA GLU A 265 -52.19 84.74 -90.56
C GLU A 265 -50.78 84.32 -90.06
N GLU A 266 -49.75 85.14 -90.28
CA GLU A 266 -48.39 84.89 -89.77
C GLU A 266 -48.26 85.22 -88.26
N GLN A 267 -49.02 86.22 -87.78
CA GLN A 267 -49.16 86.52 -86.35
C GLN A 267 -49.99 85.46 -85.61
N LEU A 268 -51.07 84.95 -86.20
CA LEU A 268 -51.89 83.89 -85.61
C LEU A 268 -51.14 82.54 -85.54
N SER A 269 -50.31 82.21 -86.54
CA SER A 269 -49.44 81.02 -86.52
C SER A 269 -48.35 81.11 -85.44
N SER A 270 -47.79 82.31 -85.22
CA SER A 270 -46.83 82.56 -84.14
C SER A 270 -47.48 82.54 -82.75
N ILE A 271 -48.70 83.06 -82.61
CA ILE A 271 -49.48 83.03 -81.36
C ILE A 271 -49.94 81.61 -81.01
N LEU A 272 -50.35 80.81 -82.00
CA LEU A 272 -50.73 79.40 -81.80
C LEU A 272 -49.53 78.52 -81.41
N LYS A 273 -48.34 78.76 -81.99
CA LYS A 273 -47.09 78.11 -81.55
C LYS A 273 -46.71 78.51 -80.12
N LEU A 274 -46.75 79.80 -79.80
CA LEU A 274 -46.46 80.28 -78.44
C LEU A 274 -47.47 79.77 -77.40
N HIS A 275 -48.74 79.61 -77.76
CA HIS A 275 -49.76 79.10 -76.84
C HIS A 275 -49.66 77.58 -76.65
N HIS A 276 -49.30 76.83 -77.70
CA HIS A 276 -49.04 75.39 -77.60
C HIS A 276 -47.78 75.09 -76.79
N ASP A 277 -46.71 75.86 -77.01
CA ASP A 277 -45.46 75.73 -76.26
C ASP A 277 -45.62 76.20 -74.80
N SER A 278 -46.46 77.20 -74.52
CA SER A 278 -46.77 77.66 -73.16
C SER A 278 -47.58 76.64 -72.35
N GLN A 279 -48.53 75.92 -72.95
CA GLN A 279 -49.28 74.86 -72.26
C GLN A 279 -48.44 73.59 -71.99
N LEU A 280 -47.48 73.29 -72.87
CA LEU A 280 -46.51 72.21 -72.65
C LEU A 280 -45.50 72.57 -71.55
N HIS A 281 -45.03 73.82 -71.49
CA HIS A 281 -44.08 74.25 -70.45
C HIS A 281 -44.69 74.31 -69.04
N GLU A 282 -45.99 74.61 -68.93
CA GLU A 282 -46.70 74.65 -67.64
C GLU A 282 -47.07 73.25 -67.13
N SER A 283 -47.51 72.33 -68.00
CA SER A 283 -47.80 70.95 -67.58
C SER A 283 -46.54 70.12 -67.28
N VAL A 284 -45.46 70.28 -68.06
CA VAL A 284 -44.19 69.58 -67.81
C VAL A 284 -43.43 70.19 -66.62
N GLY A 285 -43.51 71.50 -66.42
CA GLY A 285 -42.90 72.20 -65.28
C GLY A 285 -43.50 71.81 -63.93
N ILE A 286 -44.84 71.69 -63.85
CA ILE A 286 -45.53 71.28 -62.61
C ILE A 286 -45.23 69.81 -62.28
N THR A 287 -45.14 68.94 -63.29
CA THR A 287 -44.84 67.50 -63.09
C THR A 287 -43.37 67.26 -62.72
N ALA A 288 -42.43 68.01 -63.31
CA ALA A 288 -41.01 67.94 -62.96
C ALA A 288 -40.70 68.49 -61.56
N ALA A 289 -41.43 69.53 -61.12
CA ALA A 289 -41.30 70.09 -59.77
C ALA A 289 -41.85 69.15 -58.69
N TYR A 290 -42.96 68.46 -58.97
CA TYR A 290 -43.52 67.44 -58.07
C TYR A 290 -42.56 66.24 -57.92
N CYS A 291 -42.06 65.69 -59.04
CA CYS A 291 -41.09 64.58 -59.01
C CYS A 291 -39.75 64.94 -58.35
N SER A 292 -39.28 66.18 -58.51
CA SER A 292 -38.05 66.66 -57.86
C SER A 292 -38.20 66.84 -56.34
N SER A 293 -39.40 67.17 -55.86
CA SER A 293 -39.67 67.26 -54.42
C SER A 293 -39.68 65.89 -53.73
N THR A 294 -40.26 64.87 -54.36
CA THR A 294 -40.31 63.50 -53.84
C THR A 294 -38.95 62.79 -53.87
N LEU A 295 -38.07 63.12 -54.82
CA LEU A 295 -36.69 62.59 -54.89
C LEU A 295 -35.79 63.17 -53.79
N ASN A 296 -35.95 64.46 -53.47
CA ASN A 296 -35.21 65.10 -52.37
C ASN A 296 -35.63 64.58 -50.99
N ASP A 297 -36.88 64.14 -50.83
CA ASP A 297 -37.37 63.50 -49.59
C ASP A 297 -36.84 62.05 -49.43
N PHE A 298 -36.50 61.37 -50.52
CA PHE A 298 -35.90 60.04 -50.50
C PHE A 298 -34.41 60.07 -50.12
N ASP A 299 -33.65 61.04 -50.64
CA ASP A 299 -32.22 61.21 -50.30
C ASP A 299 -32.00 61.71 -48.87
N ARG A 300 -32.92 62.51 -48.30
CA ARG A 300 -32.82 62.98 -46.92
C ARG A 300 -32.96 61.87 -45.88
N ASN A 301 -33.65 60.77 -46.21
CA ASN A 301 -33.84 59.63 -45.32
C ASN A 301 -32.68 58.61 -45.33
N GLN A 302 -31.74 58.69 -46.28
CA GLN A 302 -30.49 57.91 -46.22
C GLN A 302 -29.46 58.51 -45.26
N LEU A 303 -29.55 59.80 -44.91
CA LEU A 303 -28.59 60.46 -44.02
C LEU A 303 -28.86 60.25 -42.52
N VAL A 304 -29.94 59.53 -42.15
CA VAL A 304 -30.32 59.29 -40.74
C VAL A 304 -29.93 57.89 -40.24
N TYR A 305 -29.41 56.99 -41.11
CA TYR A 305 -28.95 55.65 -40.71
C TYR A 305 -27.45 55.42 -40.89
N GLY A 306 -26.65 56.49 -41.02
CA GLY A 306 -25.23 56.41 -41.32
C GLY A 306 -24.31 56.97 -40.24
N THR A 307 -24.45 56.58 -38.97
CA THR A 307 -23.37 56.73 -37.97
C THR A 307 -23.35 55.55 -37.01
N ALA A 308 -22.60 54.51 -37.36
CA ALA A 308 -21.97 53.58 -36.42
C ALA A 308 -20.79 52.92 -37.14
N SER A 309 -19.78 53.72 -37.48
CA SER A 309 -18.44 53.23 -37.80
C SER A 309 -17.60 53.43 -36.55
N ASP A 310 -17.71 52.51 -35.60
CA ASP A 310 -16.69 52.25 -34.59
C ASP A 310 -16.44 50.74 -34.61
N ALA A 311 -15.71 50.31 -35.64
CA ALA A 311 -15.15 48.96 -35.73
C ALA A 311 -13.66 49.11 -36.00
N ASP A 312 -12.93 49.58 -35.00
CA ASP A 312 -11.49 49.37 -34.85
C ASP A 312 -11.11 49.65 -33.40
N GLN A 313 -11.19 48.59 -32.58
CA GLN A 313 -10.38 48.33 -31.38
C GLN A 313 -11.05 47.23 -30.54
N LEU A 314 -10.73 45.96 -30.82
CA LEU A 314 -10.68 44.94 -29.76
C LEU A 314 -9.62 43.90 -30.12
N ASN A 315 -8.64 43.82 -29.23
CA ASN A 315 -7.51 42.92 -29.24
C ASN A 315 -7.94 41.46 -29.39
N ALA A 316 -7.12 40.72 -30.13
CA ALA A 316 -7.01 39.28 -30.04
C ALA A 316 -6.72 38.88 -28.58
N ALA A 317 -7.75 38.40 -27.89
CA ALA A 317 -7.60 37.54 -26.72
C ALA A 317 -7.79 36.11 -27.20
N GLU A 318 -6.72 35.32 -27.07
CA GLU A 318 -6.71 33.87 -27.25
C GLU A 318 -7.75 33.25 -26.29
N PHE A 319 -8.82 32.67 -26.85
CA PHE A 319 -9.61 31.67 -26.14
C PHE A 319 -9.08 30.28 -26.48
N PRO A 320 -8.78 29.43 -25.47
CA PRO A 320 -8.35 28.06 -25.71
C PRO A 320 -9.51 27.24 -26.29
N SER A 321 -9.31 26.76 -27.51
CA SER A 321 -10.12 25.73 -28.17
C SER A 321 -10.39 24.56 -27.21
N THR A 322 -11.64 24.41 -26.78
CA THR A 322 -12.15 23.19 -26.18
C THR A 322 -12.34 22.14 -27.27
N ASN A 323 -11.26 21.42 -27.57
CA ASN A 323 -11.23 20.31 -28.50
C ASN A 323 -11.73 19.00 -27.86
N ASN A 324 -12.90 19.05 -27.23
CA ASN A 324 -13.47 17.90 -26.52
C ASN A 324 -14.38 17.05 -27.42
N ALA A 325 -15.01 17.64 -28.45
CA ALA A 325 -15.88 16.92 -29.38
C ALA A 325 -15.11 16.01 -30.36
N ALA A 326 -13.91 16.42 -30.80
CA ALA A 326 -13.07 15.62 -31.68
C ALA A 326 -12.37 14.43 -30.97
N ARG A 327 -12.27 14.46 -29.64
CA ARG A 327 -11.69 13.34 -28.85
C ARG A 327 -12.71 12.23 -28.60
N LEU A 328 -13.99 12.58 -28.42
CA LEU A 328 -15.08 11.61 -28.26
C LEU A 328 -15.31 10.77 -29.53
N SER A 329 -15.23 11.38 -30.72
CA SER A 329 -15.39 10.66 -31.99
C SER A 329 -14.23 9.71 -32.31
N VAL A 330 -13.03 9.99 -31.80
CA VAL A 330 -11.84 9.14 -31.98
C VAL A 330 -11.92 7.90 -31.08
N ILE A 331 -12.50 8.01 -29.88
CA ILE A 331 -12.59 6.93 -28.90
C ILE A 331 -13.73 5.95 -29.23
N GLU A 332 -14.88 6.42 -29.72
CA GLU A 332 -15.94 5.53 -30.23
C GLU A 332 -15.48 4.73 -31.46
N TYR A 333 -14.68 5.36 -32.34
CA TYR A 333 -14.10 4.71 -33.51
C TYR A 333 -12.99 3.70 -33.16
N GLN A 334 -12.17 4.00 -32.16
CA GLN A 334 -11.07 3.11 -31.71
C GLN A 334 -11.58 1.90 -30.93
N SER A 335 -12.62 2.07 -30.09
CA SER A 335 -13.25 0.97 -29.33
C SER A 335 -13.93 -0.04 -30.27
N ALA A 336 -14.58 0.45 -31.34
CA ALA A 336 -15.18 -0.39 -32.38
C ALA A 336 -14.14 -1.12 -33.25
N SER A 337 -12.98 -0.50 -33.49
CA SER A 337 -11.88 -1.11 -34.28
C SER A 337 -11.16 -2.24 -33.53
N ILE A 338 -11.04 -2.14 -32.19
CA ILE A 338 -10.49 -3.20 -31.33
C ILE A 338 -11.43 -4.41 -31.28
N ALA A 339 -12.74 -4.18 -31.17
CA ALA A 339 -13.76 -5.24 -31.19
C ALA A 339 -13.88 -5.95 -32.56
N ALA A 340 -13.51 -5.28 -33.66
CA ALA A 340 -13.65 -5.81 -35.03
C ALA A 340 -12.43 -6.58 -35.57
N GLY A 341 -11.34 -6.72 -34.80
CA GLY A 341 -10.18 -7.53 -35.20
C GLY A 341 -9.44 -7.05 -36.47
N SER A 342 -9.61 -5.79 -36.87
CA SER A 342 -9.06 -5.27 -38.14
C SER A 342 -7.56 -4.93 -38.03
N SER A 343 -6.78 -5.25 -39.07
CA SER A 343 -5.31 -5.27 -39.07
C SER A 343 -4.63 -3.92 -39.39
N CYS A 344 -5.24 -2.80 -39.02
CA CYS A 344 -4.69 -1.47 -39.29
C CYS A 344 -4.82 -0.58 -38.05
N VAL A 345 -3.79 -0.58 -37.19
CA VAL A 345 -3.65 0.41 -36.12
C VAL A 345 -2.22 0.96 -36.14
N ASP A 346 -1.96 1.93 -37.02
CA ASP A 346 -0.75 2.75 -37.03
C ASP A 346 -0.86 3.99 -36.12
N THR A 347 -1.71 3.94 -35.09
CA THR A 347 -1.80 5.03 -34.09
C THR A 347 -1.54 4.48 -32.71
N ALA A 348 -0.58 5.10 -32.02
CA ALA A 348 -0.11 4.73 -30.70
C ALA A 348 -1.27 4.62 -29.70
N LEU A 349 -1.67 3.37 -29.38
CA LEU A 349 -2.60 3.12 -28.30
C LEU A 349 -1.92 3.51 -26.99
N ASP A 350 -2.36 4.62 -26.39
CA ASP A 350 -1.81 5.08 -25.12
C ASP A 350 -2.34 4.23 -23.95
N GLY A 351 -1.59 4.19 -22.85
CA GLY A 351 -1.95 3.37 -21.68
C GLY A 351 -3.30 3.76 -21.05
N ARG A 352 -3.71 5.02 -21.20
CA ARG A 352 -4.98 5.51 -20.66
C ARG A 352 -6.16 4.95 -21.44
N THR A 353 -6.08 4.93 -22.77
CA THR A 353 -7.10 4.37 -23.66
C THR A 353 -7.21 2.85 -23.44
N LEU A 354 -6.07 2.17 -23.27
CA LEU A 354 -6.04 0.74 -22.94
C LEU A 354 -6.77 0.44 -21.63
N GLN A 355 -6.49 1.24 -20.60
CA GLN A 355 -7.14 1.08 -19.29
C GLN A 355 -8.65 1.33 -19.35
N MET A 356 -9.10 2.39 -20.04
CA MET A 356 -10.53 2.67 -20.21
C MET A 356 -11.26 1.50 -20.85
N TYR A 357 -10.72 1.00 -21.96
CA TYR A 357 -11.32 -0.09 -22.72
C TYR A 357 -11.55 -1.33 -21.84
N PHE A 358 -10.54 -1.73 -21.06
CA PHE A 358 -10.69 -2.88 -20.18
C PHE A 358 -11.50 -2.60 -18.92
N ASN A 359 -11.52 -1.37 -18.40
CA ASN A 359 -12.44 -1.00 -17.32
C ASN A 359 -13.90 -1.13 -17.76
N ASP A 360 -14.22 -0.64 -18.96
CA ASP A 360 -15.54 -0.79 -19.56
C ASP A 360 -15.89 -2.24 -19.83
N LEU A 361 -14.96 -3.01 -20.38
CA LEU A 361 -15.17 -4.43 -20.64
C LEU A 361 -15.37 -5.21 -19.33
N SER A 362 -14.58 -4.90 -18.29
CA SER A 362 -14.67 -5.55 -16.98
C SER A 362 -15.95 -5.22 -16.21
N SER A 363 -16.57 -4.08 -16.51
CA SER A 363 -17.86 -3.68 -15.92
C SER A 363 -19.05 -4.34 -16.61
N ASN A 364 -18.89 -4.78 -17.87
CA ASN A 364 -19.98 -5.25 -18.72
C ASN A 364 -19.91 -6.74 -19.08
N VAL A 365 -18.77 -7.40 -18.89
CA VAL A 365 -18.51 -8.78 -19.34
C VAL A 365 -17.78 -9.55 -18.23
N GLU A 366 -18.35 -10.66 -17.76
CA GLU A 366 -17.80 -11.45 -16.64
C GLU A 366 -16.47 -12.17 -16.97
N SER A 367 -16.20 -12.46 -18.25
CA SER A 367 -15.01 -13.20 -18.72
C SER A 367 -14.10 -12.39 -19.65
N TRP A 368 -13.88 -11.12 -19.33
CA TRP A 368 -13.10 -10.19 -20.16
C TRP A 368 -11.58 -10.43 -20.15
N GLN A 369 -11.05 -11.27 -19.25
CA GLN A 369 -9.61 -11.44 -19.06
C GLN A 369 -8.90 -12.08 -20.27
N ASP A 370 -9.61 -12.92 -21.02
CA ASP A 370 -9.06 -13.60 -22.21
C ASP A 370 -8.79 -12.64 -23.38
N GLU A 371 -9.47 -11.48 -23.39
CA GLU A 371 -9.31 -10.43 -24.40
C GLU A 371 -8.04 -9.59 -24.21
N ILE A 372 -7.36 -9.71 -23.07
CA ILE A 372 -6.16 -8.92 -22.75
C ILE A 372 -4.96 -9.37 -23.58
N LEU A 373 -4.71 -10.68 -23.64
CA LEU A 373 -3.52 -11.24 -24.28
C LEU A 373 -3.44 -10.92 -25.78
N PRO A 374 -4.51 -11.09 -26.58
CA PRO A 374 -4.48 -10.73 -28.01
C PRO A 374 -4.20 -9.25 -28.26
N VAL A 375 -4.65 -8.36 -27.37
CA VAL A 375 -4.39 -6.91 -27.46
C VAL A 375 -2.93 -6.60 -27.14
N LEU A 376 -2.39 -7.15 -26.04
CA LEU A 376 -0.99 -6.91 -25.65
C LEU A 376 0.02 -7.42 -26.68
N LEU A 377 -0.27 -8.53 -27.37
CA LEU A 377 0.60 -9.07 -28.43
C LEU A 377 0.69 -8.18 -29.67
N LYS A 378 -0.28 -7.30 -29.89
CA LYS A 378 -0.30 -6.36 -31.04
C LYS A 378 0.40 -5.03 -30.74
N LEU A 379 0.83 -4.80 -29.51
CA LEU A 379 1.50 -3.56 -29.11
C LEU A 379 3.00 -3.59 -29.41
N SER A 380 3.52 -2.47 -29.91
CA SER A 380 4.95 -2.31 -30.21
C SER A 380 5.83 -2.29 -28.96
N ASP A 381 5.34 -1.69 -27.86
CA ASP A 381 5.99 -1.71 -26.54
C ASP A 381 4.95 -2.00 -25.44
N PRO A 382 4.58 -3.28 -25.24
CA PRO A 382 3.56 -3.64 -24.26
C PRO A 382 3.98 -3.29 -22.83
N ALA A 383 5.28 -3.28 -22.53
CA ALA A 383 5.78 -2.94 -21.20
C ALA A 383 5.58 -1.45 -20.88
N LYS A 384 5.83 -0.55 -21.84
CA LYS A 384 5.59 0.88 -21.68
C LYS A 384 4.10 1.21 -21.63
N VAL A 385 3.30 0.66 -22.53
CA VAL A 385 1.86 0.96 -22.58
C VAL A 385 1.14 0.46 -21.32
N VAL A 386 1.47 -0.74 -20.84
CA VAL A 386 0.92 -1.25 -19.56
C VAL A 386 1.36 -0.36 -18.39
N LEU A 387 2.60 0.14 -18.39
CA LEU A 387 3.06 1.05 -17.34
C LEU A 387 2.26 2.36 -17.35
N ASP A 388 2.04 2.94 -18.52
CA ASP A 388 1.23 4.16 -18.69
C ASP A 388 -0.24 3.94 -18.31
N ALA A 389 -0.73 2.71 -18.40
CA ALA A 389 -2.05 2.32 -17.93
C ALA A 389 -2.15 2.26 -16.39
N MET A 390 -1.05 2.28 -15.65
CA MET A 390 -1.07 2.20 -14.18
C MET A 390 -1.47 3.50 -13.48
N VAL A 391 -1.56 4.63 -14.22
CA VAL A 391 -1.98 5.95 -13.70
C VAL A 391 -3.35 5.88 -13.00
N GLY A 392 -4.20 4.92 -13.42
CA GLY A 392 -5.48 4.52 -12.83
C GLY A 392 -5.53 4.19 -11.34
N PHE A 393 -4.43 3.68 -10.81
CA PHE A 393 -4.53 2.74 -9.69
C PHE A 393 -4.83 3.38 -8.32
N TYR A 394 -4.31 4.58 -8.09
CA TYR A 394 -4.40 5.28 -6.80
C TYR A 394 -5.43 6.43 -6.68
N PRO A 395 -5.90 7.09 -7.75
CA PRO A 395 -7.05 7.98 -7.59
C PRO A 395 -8.30 7.20 -7.16
N PRO A 396 -9.04 7.63 -6.11
CA PRO A 396 -10.23 6.92 -5.64
C PRO A 396 -11.38 6.93 -6.66
N HIS A 397 -11.39 7.90 -7.57
CA HIS A 397 -12.38 8.02 -8.64
C HIS A 397 -11.69 8.34 -9.98
N GLN A 398 -11.84 7.36 -10.87
CA GLN A 398 -11.65 7.34 -12.31
C GLN A 398 -12.48 8.27 -13.20
N ILE A 399 -12.37 9.60 -13.25
CA ILE A 399 -13.06 10.33 -14.35
C ILE A 399 -12.17 10.25 -15.60
N ILE A 400 -12.52 9.36 -16.52
CA ILE A 400 -11.95 9.36 -17.85
C ILE A 400 -13.05 9.68 -18.85
N ASP A 401 -12.90 10.80 -19.55
CA ASP A 401 -13.83 11.32 -20.55
C ASP A 401 -15.30 11.39 -20.09
N GLY A 402 -15.50 11.77 -18.82
CA GLY A 402 -16.83 11.99 -18.23
C GLY A 402 -17.48 10.74 -17.63
N LYS A 403 -16.85 9.56 -17.74
CA LYS A 403 -17.31 8.32 -17.12
C LYS A 403 -16.51 8.02 -15.86
N GLU A 404 -17.21 7.70 -14.78
CA GLU A 404 -16.62 7.36 -13.48
C GLU A 404 -16.60 5.84 -13.29
N PHE A 405 -15.42 5.30 -12.95
CA PHE A 405 -15.25 3.89 -12.59
C PHE A 405 -14.95 3.75 -11.10
N GLU A 406 -15.50 2.71 -10.48
CA GLU A 406 -15.12 2.32 -9.12
C GLU A 406 -13.62 1.96 -9.04
N ALA A 407 -12.96 2.34 -7.95
CA ALA A 407 -11.56 1.98 -7.72
C ALA A 407 -11.32 0.46 -7.75
N SER A 408 -12.30 -0.35 -7.33
CA SER A 408 -12.23 -1.82 -7.32
C SER A 408 -12.06 -2.40 -8.75
N VAL A 409 -12.78 -1.83 -9.72
CA VAL A 409 -12.76 -2.19 -11.14
C VAL A 409 -11.41 -1.82 -11.73
N VAL A 410 -11.01 -0.55 -11.56
CA VAL A 410 -9.75 -0.02 -12.12
C VAL A 410 -8.55 -0.81 -11.60
N ARG A 411 -8.49 -1.10 -10.30
CA ARG A 411 -7.39 -1.88 -9.71
C ARG A 411 -7.36 -3.31 -10.24
N ARG A 412 -8.52 -3.98 -10.32
CA ARG A 412 -8.59 -5.34 -10.87
C ARG A 412 -8.14 -5.35 -12.33
N THR A 413 -8.46 -4.32 -13.12
CA THR A 413 -7.95 -4.14 -14.47
C THR A 413 -6.43 -4.01 -14.51
N CYS A 414 -5.85 -3.13 -13.69
CA CYS A 414 -4.40 -2.97 -13.60
C CYS A 414 -3.68 -4.28 -13.22
N LEU A 415 -4.20 -5.01 -12.23
CA LEU A 415 -3.65 -6.31 -11.81
C LEU A 415 -3.64 -7.31 -12.98
N CYS A 416 -4.76 -7.41 -13.71
CA CYS A 416 -4.85 -8.30 -14.86
C CYS A 416 -3.87 -7.92 -15.97
N LEU A 417 -3.69 -6.62 -16.26
CA LEU A 417 -2.71 -6.15 -17.25
C LEU A 417 -1.27 -6.52 -16.84
N LEU A 418 -0.89 -6.28 -15.59
CA LEU A 418 0.44 -6.60 -15.06
C LEU A 418 0.72 -8.11 -15.11
N ARG A 419 -0.24 -8.93 -14.67
CA ARG A 419 -0.10 -10.40 -14.66
C ARG A 419 0.04 -10.97 -16.06
N ASN A 420 -0.74 -10.47 -17.02
CA ASN A 420 -0.64 -10.90 -18.41
C ASN A 420 0.70 -10.46 -19.04
N LEU A 421 1.18 -9.25 -18.75
CA LEU A 421 2.50 -8.81 -19.19
C LEU A 421 3.62 -9.70 -18.60
N SER A 422 3.52 -10.08 -17.32
CA SER A 422 4.46 -11.00 -16.66
C SER A 422 4.50 -12.39 -17.30
N ASN A 423 3.37 -12.84 -17.85
CA ASN A 423 3.27 -14.12 -18.56
C ASN A 423 3.89 -14.05 -19.97
N LEU A 424 3.84 -12.88 -20.62
CA LEU A 424 4.45 -12.68 -21.94
C LEU A 424 5.99 -12.67 -21.89
N SER A 425 6.59 -12.50 -20.70
CA SER A 425 8.04 -12.33 -20.53
C SER A 425 8.62 -11.26 -21.47
N ALA A 426 7.84 -10.22 -21.76
CA ALA A 426 8.25 -9.13 -22.64
C ALA A 426 9.53 -8.47 -22.08
N GLY A 427 10.48 -8.19 -22.97
CA GLY A 427 11.73 -7.54 -22.58
C GLY A 427 11.47 -6.12 -22.09
N VAL A 428 11.58 -5.89 -20.79
CA VAL A 428 11.47 -4.55 -20.20
C VAL A 428 12.76 -3.80 -20.48
N ASN A 429 12.69 -2.73 -21.27
CA ASN A 429 13.83 -1.86 -21.55
C ASN A 429 14.22 -1.06 -20.28
N ALA A 430 15.46 -0.54 -20.24
CA ALA A 430 15.98 0.13 -19.04
C ALA A 430 15.17 1.39 -18.66
N THR A 431 14.77 2.20 -19.64
CA THR A 431 14.00 3.44 -19.42
C THR A 431 12.65 3.15 -18.78
N VAL A 432 11.91 2.16 -19.30
CA VAL A 432 10.61 1.71 -18.78
C VAL A 432 10.77 1.13 -17.38
N ARG A 433 11.86 0.39 -17.12
CA ARG A 433 12.15 -0.14 -15.79
C ARG A 433 12.37 0.98 -14.77
N ASP A 434 13.11 2.03 -15.14
CA ASP A 434 13.41 3.15 -14.23
C ASP A 434 12.15 4.00 -13.95
N GLU A 435 11.26 4.16 -14.93
CA GLU A 435 9.93 4.73 -14.72
C GLU A 435 9.05 3.85 -13.82
N ALA A 436 9.05 2.53 -14.04
CA ALA A 436 8.33 1.58 -13.20
C ALA A 436 8.86 1.56 -11.76
N LEU A 437 10.17 1.73 -11.58
CA LEU A 437 10.79 1.83 -10.27
C LEU A 437 10.32 3.08 -9.52
N ARG A 438 10.28 4.23 -10.20
CA ARG A 438 9.74 5.48 -9.61
C ARG A 438 8.29 5.31 -9.19
N LEU A 439 7.48 4.70 -10.04
CA LEU A 439 6.08 4.41 -9.75
C LEU A 439 5.94 3.43 -8.58
N ALA A 440 6.80 2.41 -8.50
CA ALA A 440 6.79 1.43 -7.42
C ALA A 440 7.12 2.07 -6.05
N PHE A 441 8.06 3.03 -5.99
CA PHE A 441 8.30 3.81 -4.78
C PHE A 441 7.09 4.66 -4.39
N GLU A 442 6.47 5.34 -5.35
CA GLU A 442 5.25 6.12 -5.11
C GLU A 442 4.10 5.23 -4.60
N TRP A 443 3.93 4.05 -5.19
CA TRP A 443 2.93 3.07 -4.77
C TRP A 443 3.21 2.56 -3.37
N LYS A 444 4.47 2.29 -3.04
CA LYS A 444 4.88 1.85 -1.70
C LYS A 444 4.53 2.87 -0.61
N GLU A 445 4.70 4.17 -0.88
CA GLU A 445 4.33 5.24 0.06
C GLU A 445 2.81 5.38 0.24
N LYS A 446 2.03 5.10 -0.81
CA LYS A 446 0.56 5.24 -0.81
C LYS A 446 -0.20 4.00 -0.33
N MET A 447 0.42 2.82 -0.47
CA MET A 447 -0.23 1.52 -0.27
C MET A 447 -0.69 1.33 1.18
N ARG A 448 -1.97 0.94 1.34
CA ARG A 448 -2.50 0.48 2.63
C ARG A 448 -2.36 -1.02 2.74
N ILE A 449 -1.60 -1.47 3.73
CA ILE A 449 -1.34 -2.90 4.02
C ILE A 449 -2.65 -3.69 4.28
N THR A 450 -3.73 -3.00 4.67
CA THR A 450 -5.06 -3.59 4.88
C THR A 450 -5.86 -3.83 3.59
N ASP A 451 -5.49 -3.19 2.47
CA ASP A 451 -6.19 -3.35 1.18
C ASP A 451 -5.44 -4.37 0.31
N GLN A 452 -6.01 -5.57 0.20
CA GLN A 452 -5.40 -6.67 -0.55
C GLN A 452 -5.17 -6.35 -2.03
N LEU A 453 -6.00 -5.50 -2.66
CA LEU A 453 -5.82 -5.15 -4.07
C LEU A 453 -4.64 -4.19 -4.24
N GLU A 454 -4.45 -3.25 -3.31
CA GLU A 454 -3.28 -2.34 -3.32
C GLU A 454 -1.98 -3.11 -3.11
N VAL A 455 -1.96 -4.04 -2.13
CA VAL A 455 -0.79 -4.90 -1.88
C VAL A 455 -0.51 -5.81 -3.07
N ALA A 456 -1.54 -6.42 -3.66
CA ALA A 456 -1.37 -7.25 -4.85
C ALA A 456 -0.87 -6.44 -6.06
N GLY A 457 -1.39 -5.23 -6.27
CA GLY A 457 -0.94 -4.36 -7.35
C GLY A 457 0.53 -3.95 -7.23
N PHE A 458 0.96 -3.55 -6.03
CA PHE A 458 2.37 -3.25 -5.76
C PHE A 458 3.26 -4.48 -6.03
N MET A 459 2.87 -5.65 -5.53
CA MET A 459 3.62 -6.89 -5.75
C MET A 459 3.69 -7.24 -7.24
N ASP A 460 2.57 -7.18 -7.96
CA ASP A 460 2.50 -7.48 -9.39
C ASP A 460 3.35 -6.49 -10.20
N LEU A 461 3.42 -5.21 -9.83
CA LEU A 461 4.28 -4.20 -10.46
C LEU A 461 5.77 -4.54 -10.27
N VAL A 462 6.19 -4.79 -9.01
CA VAL A 462 7.58 -5.12 -8.67
C VAL A 462 8.06 -6.37 -9.40
N LEU A 463 7.22 -7.39 -9.50
CA LEU A 463 7.56 -8.65 -10.17
C LEU A 463 7.57 -8.52 -11.69
N THR A 464 6.58 -7.85 -12.26
CA THR A 464 6.45 -7.69 -13.71
C THR A 464 7.62 -6.92 -14.31
N TYR A 465 8.04 -5.84 -13.64
CA TYR A 465 9.17 -5.01 -14.08
C TYR A 465 10.53 -5.43 -13.48
N ARG A 466 10.58 -6.58 -12.78
CA ARG A 466 11.80 -7.18 -12.22
C ARG A 466 12.57 -6.26 -11.27
N LEU A 467 11.82 -5.55 -10.42
CA LEU A 467 12.33 -4.54 -9.49
C LEU A 467 12.67 -5.12 -8.11
N ALA A 468 12.51 -6.42 -7.90
CA ALA A 468 12.60 -7.06 -6.58
C ALA A 468 13.91 -6.79 -5.82
N LYS A 469 15.03 -6.59 -6.53
CA LYS A 469 16.35 -6.30 -5.94
C LYS A 469 16.44 -4.91 -5.30
N GLU A 470 15.58 -3.98 -5.70
CA GLU A 470 15.55 -2.61 -5.18
C GLU A 470 14.76 -2.50 -3.86
N PHE A 471 14.12 -3.59 -3.42
CA PHE A 471 13.31 -3.65 -2.20
C PHE A 471 13.86 -4.70 -1.22
N SER A 472 13.49 -4.57 0.05
CA SER A 472 13.87 -5.55 1.07
C SER A 472 13.18 -6.90 0.82
N GLY A 473 13.96 -7.97 0.70
CA GLY A 473 13.40 -9.32 0.49
C GLY A 473 12.45 -9.76 1.61
N LEU A 474 12.75 -9.40 2.86
CA LEU A 474 11.88 -9.70 4.02
C LEU A 474 10.56 -8.93 3.95
N GLU A 475 10.59 -7.70 3.46
CA GLU A 475 9.40 -6.87 3.27
C GLU A 475 8.48 -7.46 2.20
N LEU A 476 9.03 -7.80 1.03
CA LEU A 476 8.28 -8.46 -0.05
C LEU A 476 7.70 -9.82 0.40
N LEU A 477 8.42 -10.57 1.23
CA LEU A 477 7.91 -11.81 1.84
C LEU A 477 6.74 -11.54 2.79
N ASN A 478 6.79 -10.49 3.62
CA ASN A 478 5.68 -10.15 4.51
C ASN A 478 4.43 -9.71 3.73
N LEU A 479 4.60 -8.91 2.67
CA LEU A 479 3.49 -8.51 1.79
C LEU A 479 2.86 -9.70 1.07
N SER A 480 3.67 -10.70 0.68
CA SER A 480 3.15 -11.90 0.02
C SER A 480 2.17 -12.72 0.89
N LYS A 481 2.36 -12.71 2.21
CA LYS A 481 1.46 -13.39 3.18
C LYS A 481 0.10 -12.70 3.31
N ILE A 482 0.00 -11.43 2.91
CA ILE A 482 -1.23 -10.64 2.97
C ILE A 482 -2.08 -10.91 1.72
N VAL A 483 -1.43 -11.09 0.57
CA VAL A 483 -2.09 -11.32 -0.72
C VAL A 483 -2.51 -12.79 -0.90
N SER A 484 -1.84 -13.73 -0.24
CA SER A 484 -2.09 -15.18 -0.36
C SER A 484 -2.21 -15.84 1.02
N ALA A 485 -3.26 -16.63 1.22
CA ALA A 485 -3.40 -17.50 2.40
C ALA A 485 -2.47 -18.74 2.36
N GLY A 486 -1.67 -18.92 1.28
CA GLY A 486 -0.73 -20.01 1.08
C GLY A 486 0.70 -19.54 0.77
N PRO A 487 1.69 -20.46 0.69
CA PRO A 487 3.10 -20.12 0.49
C PRO A 487 3.34 -19.26 -0.76
N PRO A 488 4.30 -18.33 -0.75
CA PRO A 488 4.54 -17.44 -1.87
C PRO A 488 4.90 -18.21 -3.15
N PRO A 489 4.47 -17.78 -4.36
CA PRO A 489 4.77 -18.47 -5.60
C PRO A 489 6.28 -18.67 -5.81
N LEU A 490 6.71 -19.84 -6.31
CA LEU A 490 8.13 -20.16 -6.54
C LEU A 490 8.86 -19.16 -7.47
N LYS A 491 8.12 -18.46 -8.35
CA LYS A 491 8.63 -17.37 -9.20
C LYS A 491 9.08 -16.18 -8.34
N LEU A 492 8.32 -15.83 -7.30
CA LEU A 492 8.65 -14.82 -6.29
C LEU A 492 9.95 -15.16 -5.55
N LEU A 493 10.08 -16.40 -5.06
CA LEU A 493 11.26 -16.84 -4.31
C LEU A 493 12.53 -16.88 -5.16
N ARG A 494 12.39 -17.13 -6.46
CA ARG A 494 13.49 -17.10 -7.44
C ARG A 494 13.93 -15.67 -7.74
N ASP A 495 12.99 -14.76 -7.98
CA ASP A 495 13.28 -13.35 -8.29
C ASP A 495 13.81 -12.57 -7.07
N LEU A 496 13.45 -13.00 -5.86
CA LEU A 496 13.98 -12.51 -4.58
C LEU A 496 15.38 -13.07 -4.22
N GLY A 497 15.92 -14.01 -4.99
CA GLY A 497 17.19 -14.67 -4.69
C GLY A 497 17.15 -15.62 -3.48
N CYS A 498 15.97 -15.97 -2.98
CA CYS A 498 15.79 -16.83 -1.80
C CYS A 498 15.85 -18.34 -2.11
N ALA A 499 15.98 -18.72 -3.39
CA ALA A 499 16.00 -20.12 -3.81
C ALA A 499 17.18 -20.95 -3.27
N GLY A 500 18.20 -20.32 -2.69
CA GLY A 500 19.39 -20.99 -2.13
C GLY A 500 19.40 -21.15 -0.61
N SER A 501 18.45 -20.56 0.13
CA SER A 501 18.56 -20.41 1.60
C SER A 501 17.30 -20.73 2.40
N ILE A 502 16.24 -21.25 1.77
CA ILE A 502 15.06 -21.72 2.49
C ILE A 502 15.18 -23.23 2.68
N SER A 503 15.55 -23.63 3.90
CA SER A 503 15.46 -25.01 4.36
C SER A 503 14.01 -25.49 4.25
N SER A 504 13.83 -26.76 3.84
CA SER A 504 12.53 -27.44 3.78
C SER A 504 11.73 -27.43 5.10
N SER A 505 12.29 -26.91 6.20
CA SER A 505 11.64 -26.71 7.50
C SER A 505 10.74 -25.47 7.59
N ASP A 506 10.89 -24.48 6.71
CA ASP A 506 10.16 -23.20 6.82
C ASP A 506 8.83 -23.20 6.05
N ILE A 507 8.52 -24.31 5.37
CA ILE A 507 7.26 -24.56 4.65
C ILE A 507 6.44 -25.59 5.44
N ALA A 508 5.97 -25.20 6.62
CA ALA A 508 4.92 -25.95 7.31
C ALA A 508 3.85 -24.96 7.80
N PRO A 509 2.55 -25.21 7.53
CA PRO A 509 1.50 -24.37 8.07
C PRO A 509 1.44 -24.57 9.59
N ASN A 510 1.52 -23.46 10.32
CA ASN A 510 1.30 -23.39 11.77
C ASN A 510 -0.01 -24.11 12.11
N LYS A 511 0.08 -25.22 12.87
CA LYS A 511 -1.09 -25.78 13.56
C LYS A 511 -1.49 -24.81 14.67
N THR A 512 -2.78 -24.48 14.63
CA THR A 512 -3.55 -23.64 15.52
C THR A 512 -3.35 -23.96 17.00
N ASN A 513 -3.21 -22.91 17.81
CA ASN A 513 -3.51 -22.92 19.23
C ASN A 513 -4.95 -23.42 19.44
N SER A 514 -5.11 -24.55 20.12
CA SER A 514 -6.36 -24.92 20.77
C SER A 514 -6.07 -25.47 22.16
N GLU A 515 -6.42 -24.64 23.13
CA GLU A 515 -6.94 -24.93 24.46
C GLU A 515 -6.55 -26.26 25.13
N VAL A 516 -5.75 -26.10 26.19
CA VAL A 516 -5.54 -27.09 27.24
C VAL A 516 -6.86 -27.27 28.01
N THR A 517 -7.55 -28.40 27.82
CA THR A 517 -8.36 -29.00 28.88
C THR A 517 -8.13 -30.51 28.96
N ASN A 518 -7.91 -30.95 30.20
CA ASN A 518 -7.68 -32.32 30.63
C ASN A 518 -8.78 -33.30 30.19
N ARG A 519 -8.40 -34.50 29.72
CA ARG A 519 -8.75 -35.79 30.35
C ARG A 519 -8.04 -36.98 29.68
N LYS A 520 -7.57 -37.89 30.54
CA LYS A 520 -7.02 -39.21 30.24
C LYS A 520 -8.06 -40.08 29.50
N THR A 521 -7.63 -40.88 28.51
CA THR A 521 -7.62 -42.36 28.53
C THR A 521 -7.39 -42.96 27.12
N SER A 522 -6.51 -43.97 27.09
CA SER A 522 -6.45 -45.14 26.21
C SER A 522 -6.66 -45.02 24.69
N GLY A 523 -5.62 -45.43 23.96
CA GLY A 523 -5.73 -46.65 23.15
C GLY A 523 -5.79 -46.49 21.62
N ILE A 524 -4.90 -47.26 20.99
CA ILE A 524 -5.02 -47.87 19.67
C ILE A 524 -4.43 -47.09 18.49
N ASP A 525 -3.22 -47.53 18.18
CA ASP A 525 -2.50 -47.53 16.92
C ASP A 525 -3.35 -48.11 15.76
N PHE A 526 -3.31 -47.49 14.58
CA PHE A 526 -3.29 -48.21 13.29
C PHE A 526 -2.76 -47.31 12.17
N SER A 527 -1.62 -47.76 11.62
CA SER A 527 -1.09 -47.41 10.31
C SER A 527 -2.08 -47.67 9.18
N ASN A 528 -2.10 -46.84 8.12
CA ASN A 528 -1.60 -47.21 6.80
C ASN A 528 -2.02 -46.29 5.62
N HIS A 529 -1.02 -46.09 4.77
CA HIS A 529 -1.04 -46.14 3.29
C HIS A 529 -1.76 -45.07 2.45
N ILE A 530 -0.90 -44.26 1.79
CA ILE A 530 -0.61 -44.30 0.35
C ILE A 530 -1.82 -44.42 -0.60
N GLY A 531 -1.93 -43.45 -1.51
CA GLY A 531 -2.52 -43.69 -2.82
C GLY A 531 -3.07 -42.44 -3.48
N GLY A 532 -2.25 -41.75 -4.27
CA GLY A 532 -2.71 -40.65 -5.12
C GLY A 532 -3.56 -41.13 -6.30
N ARG A 533 -4.35 -40.22 -6.85
CA ARG A 533 -4.59 -40.06 -8.28
C ARG A 533 -5.28 -38.73 -8.56
N ARG A 534 -4.72 -37.99 -9.53
CA ARG A 534 -5.45 -37.00 -10.33
C ARG A 534 -6.35 -37.77 -11.28
N GLU A 535 -7.54 -37.25 -11.59
CA GLU A 535 -7.99 -37.03 -12.97
C GLU A 535 -9.32 -36.25 -13.00
N PHE A 536 -9.26 -35.10 -13.68
CA PHE A 536 -10.19 -34.53 -14.66
C PHE A 536 -11.73 -34.62 -14.48
N TYR A 537 -12.31 -33.42 -14.38
CA TYR A 537 -13.41 -32.84 -15.17
C TYR A 537 -14.65 -33.66 -15.56
N CYS A 538 -15.81 -33.05 -15.22
CA CYS A 538 -17.05 -32.84 -16.00
C CYS A 538 -18.32 -33.19 -15.20
N TYR A 539 -19.06 -32.13 -14.87
CA TYR A 539 -20.52 -32.11 -14.72
C TYR A 539 -21.19 -32.57 -16.04
N PRO A 540 -22.41 -33.15 -16.02
CA PRO A 540 -23.61 -32.32 -15.88
C PRO A 540 -24.75 -32.91 -15.01
N ASP A 541 -25.69 -32.00 -14.72
CA ASP A 541 -27.02 -32.12 -14.13
C ASP A 541 -27.75 -33.47 -14.29
N GLU A 542 -28.46 -33.87 -13.23
CA GLU A 542 -29.93 -33.92 -13.21
C GLU A 542 -30.47 -34.39 -11.84
N GLY A 543 -31.37 -33.59 -11.25
CA GLY A 543 -32.71 -34.07 -10.93
C GLY A 543 -32.99 -34.85 -9.63
N TYR A 544 -33.77 -34.18 -8.76
CA TYR A 544 -34.84 -34.70 -7.91
C TYR A 544 -34.51 -35.49 -6.62
N GLY A 545 -35.02 -34.96 -5.50
CA GLY A 545 -35.99 -35.73 -4.72
C GLY A 545 -35.77 -35.79 -3.21
N VAL A 546 -36.63 -35.02 -2.51
CA VAL A 546 -37.08 -35.11 -1.11
C VAL A 546 -36.20 -34.46 -0.04
#